data_AF-D5SH04-F1
#
_entry.id   AF-D5SH04-F1
#
_cell.length_a   1.000
_cell.length_b   1.000
_cell.length_c   1.000
_cell.angle_alpha   90.00
_cell.angle_beta   90.00
_cell.angle_gamma   90.00
#
_symmetry.space_group_name_H-M   'P 1'
#
loop_
_entity.id
_entity.type
_entity.pdbx_description
1 polymer ?
#
loop_
_entity_poly.entity_id
_entity_poly.type
_entity_poly.pdbx_seq_one_letter_code
_entity_poly.pdbx_strand_id
1 'polypeptide(L)'
;MKRNPFWWTSQRHDGKLWNLNAYRTDVIQALGGVETILEHTLFKATAFPSWEGLFWEKACLAKGTRLLRCDGTEINVEDVREGDLLLGPDGEPRRAFNIVNGIDHLYRVKIGGEKEDLVVTPNHILVLYREEGPKSAKRQTVEITAAEFAALSTEERSLYSAFTSRKAEKSAEGSAPQIHSFKVEDISLESEKTEWAGFRVDKDQLYLRHDHLVLHNSGFEESMKFKKLTNAQRSRFEPDSQPSIHSLVVTYHQPCQ
;
A
#
# COMPACT_ATOMS: atom_id res chain seq x y z
N MET A 1 -23.32 24.24 -16.88
CA MET A 1 -21.90 23.92 -17.21
C MET A 1 -21.41 22.84 -16.25
N LYS A 2 -20.90 21.72 -16.76
CA LYS A 2 -20.37 20.63 -15.92
C LYS A 2 -19.08 21.11 -15.21
N ARG A 3 -19.02 20.95 -13.89
CA ARG A 3 -17.87 21.28 -13.05
C ARG A 3 -16.66 20.45 -13.50
N ASN A 4 -15.65 21.08 -14.10
CA ASN A 4 -14.43 20.39 -14.53
C ASN A 4 -13.66 19.93 -13.27
N PRO A 5 -13.54 18.62 -13.01
CA PRO A 5 -12.85 18.11 -11.82
C PRO A 5 -11.35 18.41 -11.83
N PHE A 6 -10.79 18.83 -12.97
CA PHE A 6 -9.36 19.10 -13.17
C PHE A 6 -9.14 20.55 -13.62
N TRP A 7 -9.77 21.50 -12.93
CA TRP A 7 -9.71 22.92 -13.30
C TRP A 7 -8.29 23.53 -13.23
N TRP A 8 -7.39 22.88 -12.49
CA TRP A 8 -5.96 23.23 -12.39
C TRP A 8 -5.12 22.69 -13.57
N THR A 9 -5.73 22.08 -14.58
CA THR A 9 -5.04 21.62 -15.80
C THR A 9 -5.52 22.40 -17.01
N SER A 10 -4.57 22.79 -17.87
CA SER A 10 -4.80 23.47 -19.15
C SER A 10 -4.49 22.53 -20.29
N GLN A 11 -5.50 22.15 -21.09
CA GLN A 11 -5.28 21.34 -22.30
C GLN A 11 -4.33 22.00 -23.32
N ARG A 12 -4.19 23.33 -23.24
CA ARG A 12 -3.33 24.13 -24.14
C ARG A 12 -1.87 24.16 -23.69
N HIS A 13 -1.61 24.12 -22.38
CA HIS A 13 -0.26 24.25 -21.82
C HIS A 13 0.30 22.93 -21.27
N ASP A 14 -0.53 22.11 -20.63
CA ASP A 14 -0.07 20.91 -19.90
C ASP A 14 -0.12 19.63 -20.76
N GLY A 15 -0.64 19.72 -21.99
CA GLY A 15 -0.75 18.60 -22.90
C GLY A 15 -1.52 17.39 -22.31
N LYS A 16 -1.28 16.20 -22.85
CA LYS A 16 -1.79 14.93 -22.31
C LYS A 16 -0.73 14.26 -21.43
N LEU A 17 -0.03 15.01 -20.57
CA LEU A 17 1.04 14.44 -19.71
C LEU A 17 0.55 13.33 -18.76
N TRP A 18 -0.77 13.21 -18.57
CA TRP A 18 -1.41 12.08 -17.90
C TRP A 18 -1.38 10.76 -18.71
N ASN A 19 -0.99 10.79 -20.00
CA ASN A 19 -0.85 9.64 -20.88
C ASN A 19 0.46 9.71 -21.66
N LEU A 20 1.57 9.48 -20.96
CA LEU A 20 2.92 9.51 -21.54
C LEU A 20 3.10 8.51 -22.69
N ASN A 21 2.30 7.46 -22.77
CA ASN A 21 2.32 6.49 -23.87
C ASN A 21 1.81 7.06 -25.20
N ALA A 22 1.11 8.20 -25.17
CA ALA A 22 0.69 8.88 -26.39
C ALA A 22 1.83 9.69 -27.05
N TYR A 23 2.97 9.81 -26.37
CA TYR A 23 4.12 10.54 -26.88
C TYR A 23 5.14 9.58 -27.48
N ARG A 24 5.79 10.02 -28.56
CA ARG A 24 6.90 9.27 -29.17
C ARG A 24 8.10 9.23 -28.23
N THR A 25 8.87 8.16 -28.32
CA THR A 25 10.07 7.92 -27.50
C THR A 25 11.12 9.02 -27.65
N ASP A 26 11.33 9.55 -28.85
CA ASP A 26 12.28 10.64 -29.11
C ASP A 26 11.89 11.95 -28.38
N VAL A 27 10.59 12.25 -28.32
CA VAL A 27 10.05 13.40 -27.59
C VAL A 27 10.23 13.22 -26.07
N ILE A 28 9.94 12.02 -25.55
CA ILE A 28 10.14 11.72 -24.12
C ILE A 28 11.63 11.87 -23.75
N GLN A 29 12.54 11.37 -24.59
CA GLN A 29 13.98 11.50 -24.35
C GLN A 29 14.47 12.94 -24.43
N ALA A 30 14.00 13.72 -25.41
CA ALA A 30 14.34 15.14 -25.54
C ALA A 30 13.91 15.98 -24.33
N LEU A 31 12.88 15.54 -23.60
CA LEU A 31 12.39 16.16 -22.37
C LEU A 31 13.08 15.64 -21.10
N GLY A 32 14.17 14.87 -21.23
CA GLY A 32 14.91 14.31 -20.10
C GLY A 32 14.41 12.94 -19.62
N GLY A 33 13.46 12.33 -20.34
CA GLY A 33 12.88 11.05 -19.97
C GLY A 33 11.65 11.19 -19.06
N VAL A 34 11.02 10.05 -18.76
CA VAL A 34 9.79 10.01 -17.94
C VAL A 34 10.04 10.56 -16.54
N GLU A 35 11.20 10.25 -15.96
CA GLU A 35 11.59 10.71 -14.62
C GLU A 35 11.61 12.24 -14.55
N THR A 36 12.41 12.91 -15.38
CA THR A 36 12.50 14.38 -15.42
C THR A 36 11.14 15.05 -15.72
N ILE A 37 10.32 14.47 -16.59
CA ILE A 37 8.96 14.98 -16.85
C ILE A 37 8.09 14.93 -15.59
N LEU A 38 8.15 13.82 -14.86
CA LEU A 38 7.37 13.64 -13.64
C LEU A 38 7.94 14.50 -12.50
N GLU A 39 9.25 14.64 -12.33
CA GLU A 39 9.82 15.56 -11.33
C GLU A 39 9.34 17.01 -11.55
N HIS A 40 9.31 17.47 -12.80
CA HIS A 40 8.88 18.84 -13.10
C HIS A 40 7.38 19.09 -12.97
N THR A 41 6.56 18.04 -12.95
CA THR A 41 5.09 18.14 -12.90
C THR A 41 4.51 17.62 -11.59
N LEU A 42 4.84 16.38 -11.23
CA LEU A 42 4.39 15.67 -10.06
C LEU A 42 4.90 16.32 -8.78
N PHE A 43 6.19 16.61 -8.64
CA PHE A 43 6.72 17.24 -7.42
C PHE A 43 6.14 18.63 -7.20
N LYS A 44 6.02 19.43 -8.26
CA LYS A 44 5.35 20.75 -8.17
C LYS A 44 3.86 20.62 -7.80
N ALA A 45 3.18 19.58 -8.27
CA ALA A 45 1.77 19.33 -8.00
C ALA A 45 1.49 18.60 -6.67
N THR A 46 2.50 18.03 -6.03
CA THR A 46 2.39 17.32 -4.73
C THR A 46 3.18 17.99 -3.62
N ALA A 47 3.99 19.00 -3.92
CA ALA A 47 4.93 19.68 -3.03
C ALA A 47 6.00 18.76 -2.41
N PHE A 48 6.28 17.60 -3.02
CA PHE A 48 7.37 16.72 -2.58
C PHE A 48 8.71 17.24 -3.10
N PRO A 49 9.79 17.21 -2.28
CA PRO A 49 11.11 17.69 -2.68
C PRO A 49 11.93 16.66 -3.49
N SER A 50 11.51 15.39 -3.49
CA SER A 50 12.17 14.29 -4.19
C SER A 50 11.17 13.12 -4.41
N TRP A 51 11.64 12.05 -5.05
CA TRP A 51 10.90 10.80 -5.19
C TRP A 51 10.68 10.10 -3.83
N GLU A 52 11.50 10.45 -2.83
CA GLU A 52 11.43 9.93 -1.47
C GLU A 52 10.10 10.37 -0.81
N GLY A 53 9.29 9.39 -0.42
CA GLY A 53 7.94 9.62 0.11
C GLY A 53 6.84 9.76 -0.95
N LEU A 54 7.19 9.79 -2.24
CA LEU A 54 6.25 9.69 -3.35
C LEU A 54 5.95 8.22 -3.74
N PHE A 55 6.85 7.32 -3.34
CA PHE A 55 6.75 5.88 -3.53
C PHE A 55 7.06 5.10 -2.23
N TRP A 56 6.80 3.79 -2.28
CA TRP A 56 6.75 2.76 -1.24
C TRP A 56 7.98 2.59 -0.32
N GLU A 57 8.86 3.58 -0.24
CA GLU A 57 10.20 3.45 0.35
C GLU A 57 10.22 3.41 1.88
N LYS A 58 9.10 3.62 2.59
CA LYS A 58 9.13 3.77 4.06
C LYS A 58 7.98 3.13 4.83
N ALA A 59 7.23 2.22 4.22
CA ALA A 59 5.98 1.75 4.81
C ALA A 59 6.15 0.31 5.30
N CYS A 60 6.25 0.06 6.62
CA CYS A 60 6.71 -1.23 7.15
C CYS A 60 6.31 -1.50 8.62
N LEU A 61 6.53 -2.75 9.04
CA LEU A 61 6.39 -3.22 10.43
C LEU A 61 7.76 -3.24 11.12
N ALA A 62 7.80 -3.07 12.44
CA ALA A 62 9.02 -3.29 13.22
C ALA A 62 9.53 -4.73 13.05
N LYS A 63 10.86 -4.91 12.97
CA LYS A 63 11.46 -6.24 13.00
C LYS A 63 11.03 -7.01 14.27
N GLY A 64 10.88 -8.33 14.15
CA GLY A 64 10.32 -9.21 15.17
C GLY A 64 8.79 -9.34 15.13
N THR A 65 8.09 -8.55 14.29
CA THR A 65 6.65 -8.74 14.09
C THR A 65 6.40 -10.08 13.41
N ARG A 66 5.64 -10.98 14.07
CA ARG A 66 5.32 -12.32 13.55
C ARG A 66 4.05 -12.32 12.71
N LEU A 67 4.11 -12.95 11.55
CA LEU A 67 3.06 -13.04 10.54
C LEU A 67 2.66 -14.49 10.29
N LEU A 68 1.47 -14.71 9.75
CA LEU A 68 1.01 -16.05 9.36
C LEU A 68 1.33 -16.35 7.90
N ARG A 69 2.01 -17.47 7.67
CA ARG A 69 2.11 -18.11 6.36
C ARG A 69 0.81 -18.81 6.00
N CYS A 70 0.61 -19.07 4.71
CA CYS A 70 -0.60 -19.75 4.22
C CYS A 70 -0.78 -21.17 4.77
N ASP A 71 0.31 -21.82 5.20
CA ASP A 71 0.30 -23.15 5.84
C ASP A 71 -0.01 -23.09 7.34
N GLY A 72 -0.21 -21.90 7.90
CA GLY A 72 -0.48 -21.67 9.33
C GLY A 72 0.78 -21.54 10.19
N THR A 73 1.98 -21.68 9.64
CA THR A 73 3.22 -21.43 10.37
C THR A 73 3.51 -19.93 10.52
N GLU A 74 4.30 -19.57 11.53
CA GLU A 74 4.70 -18.19 11.77
C GLU A 74 6.00 -17.84 11.03
N ILE A 75 6.12 -16.59 10.58
CA ILE A 75 7.35 -16.02 10.01
C ILE A 75 7.55 -14.60 10.55
N ASN A 76 8.78 -14.23 10.90
CA ASN A 76 9.07 -12.83 11.22
C ASN A 76 9.04 -11.98 9.95
N VAL A 77 8.61 -10.72 10.07
CA VAL A 77 8.52 -9.79 8.95
C VAL A 77 9.86 -9.62 8.20
N GLU A 78 10.98 -9.61 8.92
CA GLU A 78 12.32 -9.49 8.34
C GLU A 78 12.79 -10.74 7.58
N ASP A 79 12.16 -11.89 7.81
CA ASP A 79 12.50 -13.15 7.16
C ASP A 79 11.67 -13.41 5.90
N VAL A 80 10.67 -12.56 5.60
CA VAL A 80 9.80 -12.68 4.41
C VAL A 80 10.62 -12.43 3.14
N ARG A 81 10.48 -13.34 2.17
CA ARG A 81 11.17 -13.29 0.88
C ARG A 81 10.20 -13.09 -0.27
N GLU A 82 10.75 -12.61 -1.38
CA GLU A 82 10.04 -12.48 -2.65
C GLU A 82 9.42 -13.84 -3.04
N GLY A 83 8.10 -13.86 -3.22
CA GLY A 83 7.33 -15.06 -3.57
C GLY A 83 6.79 -15.87 -2.38
N ASP A 84 7.12 -15.54 -1.13
CA ASP A 84 6.55 -16.22 0.03
C ASP A 84 5.02 -16.07 0.06
N LEU A 85 4.34 -17.10 0.59
CA LEU A 85 2.88 -17.14 0.68
C LEU A 85 2.42 -16.88 2.11
N LEU A 86 1.84 -15.71 2.33
CA LEU A 86 1.22 -15.29 3.58
C LEU A 86 -0.29 -15.63 3.59
N LEU A 87 -0.90 -15.58 4.76
CA LEU A 87 -2.33 -15.85 4.93
C LEU A 87 -3.14 -14.56 4.85
N GLY A 88 -4.13 -14.52 3.94
CA GLY A 88 -5.10 -13.45 3.86
C GLY A 88 -6.28 -13.63 4.83
N PRO A 89 -7.05 -12.57 5.12
CA PRO A 89 -8.20 -12.64 6.03
C PRO A 89 -9.36 -13.49 5.52
N ASP A 90 -9.41 -13.77 4.22
CA ASP A 90 -10.34 -14.71 3.56
C ASP A 90 -9.90 -16.18 3.70
N GLY A 91 -8.71 -16.42 4.26
CA GLY A 91 -8.09 -17.73 4.36
C GLY A 91 -7.37 -18.18 3.08
N GLU A 92 -7.28 -17.32 2.07
CA GLU A 92 -6.57 -17.60 0.82
C GLU A 92 -5.12 -17.10 0.86
N PRO A 93 -4.19 -17.72 0.10
CA PRO A 93 -2.79 -17.28 0.06
C PRO A 93 -2.61 -15.86 -0.48
N ARG A 94 -1.55 -15.20 -0.02
CA ARG A 94 -1.12 -13.85 -0.42
C ARG A 94 0.36 -13.90 -0.79
N ARG A 95 0.71 -13.63 -2.04
CA ARG A 95 2.12 -13.67 -2.50
C ARG A 95 2.83 -12.37 -2.10
N ALA A 96 3.91 -12.48 -1.34
CA ALA A 96 4.77 -11.36 -0.98
C ALA A 96 5.67 -10.96 -2.15
N PHE A 97 5.85 -9.65 -2.36
CA PHE A 97 6.75 -9.07 -3.36
C PHE A 97 7.23 -7.67 -2.95
N ASN A 98 8.26 -7.15 -3.61
CA ASN A 98 8.86 -5.84 -3.33
C ASN A 98 9.32 -5.70 -1.87
N ILE A 99 10.20 -6.60 -1.43
CA ILE A 99 10.73 -6.61 -0.07
C ILE A 99 11.65 -5.40 0.16
N VAL A 100 11.42 -4.67 1.26
CA VAL A 100 12.17 -3.48 1.66
C VAL A 100 12.48 -3.50 3.15
N ASN A 101 13.53 -2.79 3.57
CA ASN A 101 13.89 -2.62 4.98
C ASN A 101 14.55 -1.25 5.20
N GLY A 102 14.60 -0.80 6.45
CA GLY A 102 15.19 0.47 6.82
C GLY A 102 15.16 0.72 8.32
N ILE A 103 15.49 1.96 8.69
CA ILE A 103 15.53 2.44 10.07
C ILE A 103 14.77 3.77 10.14
N ASP A 104 13.78 3.87 11.02
CA ASP A 104 13.02 5.12 11.22
C ASP A 104 12.42 5.19 12.63
N HIS A 105 11.84 6.34 13.01
CA HIS A 105 10.97 6.43 14.18
C HIS A 105 9.64 5.76 13.87
N LEU A 106 9.24 4.81 14.70
CA LEU A 106 8.02 4.03 14.49
C LEU A 106 6.91 4.48 15.44
N TYR A 107 5.66 4.35 15.01
CA TYR A 107 4.50 4.47 15.88
C TYR A 107 4.22 3.14 16.56
N ARG A 108 4.07 3.18 17.88
CA ARG A 108 3.54 2.09 18.69
C ARG A 108 2.05 2.31 18.90
N VAL A 109 1.25 1.37 18.38
CA VAL A 109 -0.21 1.35 18.49
C VAL A 109 -0.59 0.31 19.54
N LYS A 110 -1.16 0.76 20.66
CA LYS A 110 -1.66 -0.12 21.72
C LYS A 110 -3.06 -0.58 21.39
N ILE A 111 -3.23 -1.89 21.26
CA ILE A 111 -4.51 -2.52 20.93
C ILE A 111 -5.05 -3.19 22.19
N GLY A 112 -6.27 -2.86 22.57
CA GLY A 112 -6.89 -3.44 23.76
C GLY A 112 -7.19 -4.93 23.64
N GLY A 113 -7.59 -5.55 24.75
CA GLY A 113 -7.93 -6.98 24.81
C GLY A 113 -6.71 -7.90 24.83
N GLU A 114 -5.65 -7.50 25.55
CA GLU A 114 -4.41 -8.27 25.75
C GLU A 114 -3.68 -8.62 24.44
N LYS A 115 -3.87 -7.78 23.42
CA LYS A 115 -3.21 -7.91 22.13
C LYS A 115 -1.81 -7.32 22.19
N GLU A 116 -0.89 -7.92 21.45
CA GLU A 116 0.45 -7.37 21.27
C GLU A 116 0.36 -6.02 20.54
N ASP A 117 1.13 -5.03 21.00
CA ASP A 117 1.25 -3.74 20.34
C ASP A 117 1.62 -3.90 18.86
N LEU A 118 1.09 -3.03 18.01
CA LEU A 118 1.47 -2.95 16.61
C LEU A 118 2.45 -1.80 16.44
N VAL A 119 3.70 -2.10 16.04
CA VAL A 119 4.74 -1.08 15.84
C VAL A 119 5.02 -0.94 14.34
N VAL A 120 4.76 0.24 13.79
CA VAL A 120 4.71 0.50 12.34
C VAL A 120 5.34 1.82 11.97
N THR A 121 5.76 1.97 10.72
CA THR A 121 6.25 3.27 10.22
C THR A 121 5.12 4.30 10.09
N PRO A 122 5.43 5.61 10.04
CA PRO A 122 4.42 6.68 9.96
C PRO A 122 3.41 6.57 8.81
N ASN A 123 3.82 6.04 7.66
CA ASN A 123 2.97 5.89 6.47
C ASN A 123 2.39 4.47 6.28
N HIS A 124 2.52 3.59 7.28
CA HIS A 124 1.84 2.29 7.26
C HIS A 124 0.33 2.49 7.31
N ILE A 125 -0.42 1.72 6.50
CA ILE A 125 -1.89 1.81 6.45
C ILE A 125 -2.46 0.94 7.56
N LEU A 126 -3.19 1.56 8.47
CA LEU A 126 -4.03 0.89 9.44
C LEU A 126 -5.39 0.61 8.80
N VAL A 127 -5.81 -0.65 8.82
CA VAL A 127 -7.16 -1.07 8.42
C VAL A 127 -7.98 -1.29 9.67
N LEU A 128 -8.89 -0.36 9.92
CA LEU A 128 -9.67 -0.27 11.16
C LEU A 128 -11.15 -0.29 10.84
N TYR A 129 -11.97 -0.77 11.78
CA TYR A 129 -13.39 -0.45 11.77
C TYR A 129 -13.63 0.90 12.40
N ARG A 130 -14.44 1.73 11.74
CA ARG A 130 -15.00 2.95 12.29
C ARG A 130 -16.49 2.76 12.57
N GLU A 131 -16.92 3.16 13.76
CA GLU A 131 -18.32 3.20 14.15
C GLU A 131 -18.98 4.50 13.65
N GLU A 132 -20.09 4.39 12.91
CA GLU A 132 -20.89 5.56 12.49
C GLU A 132 -21.76 6.08 13.67
N GLY A 133 -21.11 6.49 14.75
CA GLY A 133 -21.74 7.12 15.91
C GLY A 133 -22.61 6.17 16.77
N PRO A 134 -23.15 6.67 17.90
CA PRO A 134 -23.80 5.86 18.92
C PRO A 134 -25.13 5.23 18.50
N LYS A 135 -25.66 5.56 17.31
CA LYS A 135 -26.99 5.12 16.83
C LYS A 135 -26.94 4.18 15.62
N SER A 136 -25.77 3.92 15.04
CA SER A 136 -25.62 3.04 13.89
C SER A 136 -24.77 1.84 14.27
N ALA A 137 -25.32 0.63 14.18
CA ALA A 137 -24.56 -0.62 14.34
C ALA A 137 -23.67 -0.94 13.12
N LYS A 138 -23.62 -0.04 12.13
CA LYS A 138 -22.89 -0.26 10.89
C LYS A 138 -21.42 0.10 11.10
N ARG A 139 -20.56 -0.91 10.97
CA ARG A 139 -19.11 -0.76 10.97
C ARG A 139 -18.62 -0.58 9.55
N GLN A 140 -17.86 0.48 9.30
CA GLN A 140 -17.21 0.69 8.02
C GLN A 140 -15.72 0.39 8.18
N THR A 141 -15.16 -0.40 7.25
CA THR A 141 -13.70 -0.54 7.14
C THR A 141 -13.12 0.75 6.59
N VAL A 142 -12.13 1.30 7.29
CA VAL A 142 -11.41 2.53 6.94
C VAL A 142 -9.93 2.21 6.86
N GLU A 143 -9.28 2.71 5.81
CA GLU A 143 -7.84 2.74 5.63
C GLU A 143 -7.35 4.14 6.01
N ILE A 144 -6.40 4.23 6.93
CA ILE A 144 -5.80 5.49 7.38
C ILE A 144 -4.34 5.25 7.73
N THR A 145 -3.44 6.19 7.43
CA THR A 145 -2.03 6.01 7.82
C THR A 145 -1.83 6.13 9.33
N ALA A 146 -0.79 5.52 9.87
CA ALA A 146 -0.45 5.64 11.30
C ALA A 146 -0.27 7.10 11.74
N ALA A 147 0.39 7.93 10.92
CA ALA A 147 0.58 9.35 11.19
C ALA A 147 -0.74 10.14 11.15
N GLU A 148 -1.61 9.89 10.17
CA GLU A 148 -2.94 10.53 10.11
C GLU A 148 -3.80 10.12 11.29
N PHE A 149 -3.78 8.83 11.65
CA PHE A 149 -4.51 8.32 12.81
C PHE A 149 -4.00 8.94 14.11
N ALA A 150 -2.68 9.09 14.27
CA ALA A 150 -2.08 9.76 15.42
C ALA A 150 -2.46 11.25 15.53
N ALA A 151 -2.73 11.91 14.39
CA ALA A 151 -3.12 13.31 14.34
C ALA A 151 -4.61 13.55 14.67
N LEU A 152 -5.45 12.51 14.68
CA LEU A 152 -6.85 12.61 15.09
C LEU A 152 -6.98 12.95 16.57
N SER A 153 -8.09 13.58 16.95
CA SER A 153 -8.38 13.82 18.36
C SER A 153 -8.62 12.51 19.11
N THR A 154 -8.45 12.49 20.43
CA THR A 154 -8.70 11.29 21.24
C THR A 154 -10.15 10.82 21.12
N GLU A 155 -11.10 11.75 21.02
CA GLU A 155 -12.52 11.44 20.81
C GLU A 155 -12.74 10.76 19.46
N GLU A 156 -12.11 11.25 18.39
CA GLU A 156 -12.19 10.63 17.07
C GLU A 156 -11.53 9.26 17.04
N ARG A 157 -10.33 9.12 17.63
CA ARG A 157 -9.62 7.82 17.73
C ARG A 157 -10.45 6.76 18.44
N SER A 158 -11.25 7.13 19.44
CA SER A 158 -12.12 6.21 20.20
C SER A 158 -13.19 5.51 19.35
N LEU A 159 -13.53 6.08 18.18
CA LEU A 159 -14.48 5.51 17.23
C LEU A 159 -13.89 4.40 16.37
N TYR A 160 -12.57 4.21 16.40
CA TYR A 160 -11.87 3.22 15.61
C TYR A 160 -11.56 1.97 16.42
N SER A 161 -11.47 0.83 15.74
CA SER A 161 -11.14 -0.46 16.34
C SER A 161 -10.37 -1.32 15.35
N ALA A 162 -9.27 -1.88 15.81
CA ALA A 162 -8.58 -2.96 15.12
C ALA A 162 -9.46 -4.21 15.10
N PHE A 163 -9.20 -5.15 14.19
CA PHE A 163 -9.97 -6.39 14.16
C PHE A 163 -9.16 -7.58 13.67
N THR A 164 -9.65 -8.75 14.05
CA THR A 164 -9.09 -10.04 13.64
C THR A 164 -10.04 -10.74 12.67
N SER A 165 -9.48 -11.55 11.77
CA SER A 165 -10.25 -12.45 10.93
C SER A 165 -9.80 -13.88 11.18
N ARG A 166 -10.69 -14.71 11.71
CA ARG A 166 -10.47 -16.15 11.84
C ARG A 166 -11.49 -16.90 11.00
N LYS A 167 -11.01 -17.83 10.18
CA LYS A 167 -11.87 -18.84 9.56
C LYS A 167 -12.39 -19.74 10.67
N ALA A 168 -13.71 -19.86 10.82
CA ALA A 168 -14.29 -20.82 11.74
C ALA A 168 -13.71 -22.21 11.42
N GLU A 169 -13.12 -22.87 12.42
CA GLU A 169 -12.64 -24.24 12.25
C GLU A 169 -13.80 -25.10 11.78
N LYS A 170 -13.55 -26.00 10.83
CA LYS A 170 -14.53 -26.91 10.24
C LYS A 170 -15.19 -27.78 11.32
N SER A 171 -16.21 -27.23 11.95
CA SER A 171 -17.30 -27.92 12.62
C SER A 171 -18.57 -27.27 12.06
N ALA A 172 -19.21 -27.97 11.13
CA ALA A 172 -20.33 -27.55 10.28
C ALA A 172 -19.98 -26.61 9.10
N GLU A 173 -20.18 -27.14 7.90
CA GLU A 173 -20.17 -26.44 6.62
C GLU A 173 -21.05 -25.18 6.68
N GLY A 174 -20.49 -24.02 6.34
CA GLY A 174 -21.25 -22.78 6.12
C GLY A 174 -21.16 -21.69 7.20
N SER A 175 -20.30 -21.81 8.22
CA SER A 175 -20.15 -20.74 9.22
C SER A 175 -19.28 -19.58 8.73
N ALA A 176 -19.80 -18.35 8.86
CA ALA A 176 -19.12 -17.11 8.48
C ALA A 176 -17.85 -16.89 9.34
N PRO A 177 -16.83 -16.17 8.83
CA PRO A 177 -15.63 -15.82 9.60
C PRO A 177 -16.00 -15.13 10.92
N GLN A 178 -15.36 -15.54 12.02
CA GLN A 178 -15.54 -14.91 13.33
C GLN A 178 -14.65 -13.67 13.42
N ILE A 179 -15.29 -12.49 13.38
CA ILE A 179 -14.61 -11.19 13.44
C ILE A 179 -14.69 -10.65 14.86
N HIS A 180 -13.54 -10.47 15.50
CA HIS A 180 -13.44 -9.81 16.80
C HIS A 180 -12.78 -8.44 16.63
N SER A 181 -13.38 -7.41 17.21
CA SER A 181 -12.89 -6.03 17.18
C SER A 181 -12.32 -5.60 18.52
N PHE A 182 -11.22 -4.85 18.49
CA PHE A 182 -10.46 -4.38 19.65
C PHE A 182 -10.27 -2.87 19.55
N LYS A 183 -10.54 -2.14 20.62
CA LYS A 183 -10.32 -0.68 20.64
C LYS A 183 -8.82 -0.38 20.57
N VAL A 184 -8.47 0.68 19.84
CA VAL A 184 -7.11 1.23 19.90
C VAL A 184 -7.03 2.14 21.12
N GLU A 185 -6.21 1.77 22.09
CA GLU A 185 -6.13 2.46 23.38
C GLU A 185 -5.22 3.69 23.31
N ASP A 186 -4.13 3.58 22.56
CA ASP A 186 -3.13 4.64 22.42
C ASP A 186 -2.34 4.50 21.12
N ILE A 187 -1.76 5.60 20.66
CA ILE A 187 -0.76 5.63 19.59
C ILE A 187 0.27 6.70 19.92
N SER A 188 1.54 6.31 19.95
CA SER A 188 2.67 7.19 20.28
C SER A 188 3.85 6.93 19.37
N LEU A 189 4.58 8.00 19.03
CA LEU A 189 5.82 7.90 18.25
C LEU A 189 6.98 7.53 19.18
N GLU A 190 7.74 6.49 18.84
CA GLU A 190 8.90 6.06 19.61
C GLU A 190 10.04 7.08 19.54
N SER A 191 10.72 7.29 20.67
CA SER A 191 11.82 8.25 20.77
C SER A 191 13.05 7.84 19.98
N GLU A 192 13.31 6.53 19.90
CA GLU A 192 14.44 5.95 19.19
C GLU A 192 14.04 5.47 17.81
N LYS A 193 14.99 5.47 16.88
CA LYS A 193 14.79 4.82 15.58
C LYS A 193 15.04 3.33 15.71
N THR A 194 14.16 2.53 15.12
CA THR A 194 14.26 1.07 15.13
C THR A 194 14.24 0.53 13.71
N GLU A 195 14.78 -0.67 13.55
CA GLU A 195 14.77 -1.36 12.27
C GLU A 195 13.36 -1.85 11.93
N TRP A 196 12.99 -1.71 10.66
CA TRP A 196 11.72 -2.17 10.11
C TRP A 196 11.95 -3.00 8.85
N ALA A 197 10.97 -3.84 8.54
CA ALA A 197 10.90 -4.60 7.30
C ALA A 197 9.48 -4.59 6.76
N GLY A 198 9.34 -4.77 5.45
CA GLY A 198 8.03 -4.86 4.83
C GLY A 198 8.10 -5.19 3.36
N PHE A 199 6.91 -5.31 2.80
CA PHE A 199 6.68 -5.92 1.50
C PHE A 199 5.25 -5.55 1.06
N ARG A 200 4.90 -5.97 -0.15
CA ARG A 200 3.54 -5.96 -0.65
C ARG A 200 3.01 -7.37 -0.77
N VAL A 201 1.71 -7.52 -0.56
CA VAL A 201 0.96 -8.69 -0.98
C VAL A 201 0.00 -8.36 -2.11
N ASP A 202 -0.35 -9.39 -2.87
CA ASP A 202 -1.29 -9.32 -3.98
C ASP A 202 -2.76 -9.30 -3.51
N LYS A 203 -3.69 -9.41 -4.46
CA LYS A 203 -5.15 -9.48 -4.22
C LYS A 203 -5.70 -8.23 -3.50
N ASP A 204 -6.36 -8.42 -2.36
CA ASP A 204 -6.99 -7.37 -1.55
C ASP A 204 -6.00 -6.62 -0.67
N GLN A 205 -4.70 -6.94 -0.75
CA GLN A 205 -3.63 -6.26 -0.02
C GLN A 205 -3.67 -6.45 1.50
N LEU A 206 -4.47 -7.41 1.97
CA LEU A 206 -4.61 -7.75 3.38
C LEU A 206 -3.89 -9.06 3.71
N TYR A 207 -3.23 -9.11 4.85
CA TYR A 207 -2.58 -10.29 5.39
C TYR A 207 -2.71 -10.34 6.92
N LEU A 208 -2.36 -11.47 7.53
CA LEU A 208 -2.57 -11.71 8.96
C LEU A 208 -1.27 -11.71 9.76
N ARG A 209 -1.32 -11.04 10.92
CA ARG A 209 -0.36 -11.22 12.01
C ARG A 209 -0.57 -12.58 12.69
N HIS A 210 0.42 -13.07 13.44
CA HIS A 210 0.37 -14.36 14.17
C HIS A 210 -0.92 -14.54 15.00
N ASP A 211 -1.43 -13.46 15.59
CA ASP A 211 -2.63 -13.41 16.41
C ASP A 211 -3.91 -13.10 15.63
N HIS A 212 -3.89 -13.29 14.31
CA HIS A 212 -4.96 -13.06 13.34
C HIS A 212 -5.39 -11.59 13.20
N LEU A 213 -4.60 -10.64 13.70
CA LEU A 213 -4.83 -9.22 13.44
C LEU A 213 -4.72 -8.96 11.93
N VAL A 214 -5.71 -8.27 11.37
CA VAL A 214 -5.71 -7.92 9.95
C VAL A 214 -4.77 -6.73 9.72
N LEU A 215 -3.77 -6.95 8.88
CA LEU A 215 -2.79 -5.96 8.46
C LEU A 215 -2.99 -5.64 6.97
N HIS A 216 -2.53 -4.47 6.56
CA HIS A 216 -2.59 -4.03 5.17
C HIS A 216 -1.17 -3.88 4.62
N ASN A 217 -1.08 -3.88 3.30
CA ASN A 217 0.10 -3.35 2.61
C ASN A 217 0.41 -1.96 3.14
N SER A 218 1.66 -1.71 3.40
CA SER A 218 2.07 -0.40 3.83
C SER A 218 2.24 0.49 2.60
N GLY A 219 1.73 1.72 2.60
CA GLY A 219 1.98 2.71 1.54
C GLY A 219 0.69 3.25 0.94
N PHE A 220 0.45 4.51 1.26
CA PHE A 220 -0.77 5.21 0.92
C PHE A 220 -0.89 5.45 -0.59
N GLU A 221 -1.83 4.74 -1.21
CA GLU A 221 -2.28 5.01 -2.56
C GLU A 221 -3.23 6.23 -2.59
N GLU A 222 -3.68 6.88 -1.50
CA GLU A 222 -4.68 7.95 -1.68
C GLU A 222 -4.15 9.22 -2.36
N SER A 223 -2.83 9.47 -2.32
CA SER A 223 -2.22 10.48 -3.20
C SER A 223 -2.37 10.13 -4.69
N MET A 224 -2.59 8.84 -5.02
CA MET A 224 -2.86 8.27 -6.34
C MET A 224 -4.32 7.88 -6.61
N LYS A 225 -5.17 7.70 -5.59
CA LYS A 225 -6.60 7.34 -5.73
C LYS A 225 -7.39 8.43 -6.46
N PHE A 226 -6.91 9.68 -6.36
CA PHE A 226 -7.37 10.83 -7.15
C PHE A 226 -6.49 11.16 -8.37
N LYS A 227 -5.34 10.50 -8.54
CA LYS A 227 -4.39 10.73 -9.64
C LYS A 227 -4.14 9.42 -10.40
N LYS A 228 -5.03 9.12 -11.36
CA LYS A 228 -4.94 7.99 -12.29
C LYS A 228 -3.57 7.93 -12.99
N LEU A 229 -2.62 7.18 -12.45
CA LEU A 229 -1.44 6.70 -13.17
C LEU A 229 -1.76 5.28 -13.64
N THR A 230 -1.92 5.11 -14.96
CA THR A 230 -2.34 3.83 -15.56
C THR A 230 -1.21 2.79 -15.52
N ASN A 231 -1.57 1.50 -15.47
CA ASN A 231 -0.67 0.35 -15.33
C ASN A 231 0.57 0.32 -16.24
N ALA A 232 0.53 0.99 -17.40
CA ALA A 232 1.67 1.08 -18.31
C ALA A 232 2.84 1.95 -17.79
N GLN A 233 2.60 2.77 -16.76
CA GLN A 233 3.66 3.51 -16.05
C GLN A 233 4.26 2.69 -14.90
N ARG A 234 3.62 1.59 -14.47
CA ARG A 234 4.12 0.72 -13.38
C ARG A 234 5.13 -0.32 -13.88
N SER A 235 4.99 -0.80 -15.12
CA SER A 235 5.80 -1.91 -15.67
C SER A 235 7.23 -1.53 -16.07
N ARG A 236 7.64 -0.26 -15.92
CA ARG A 236 8.99 0.21 -16.30
C ARG A 236 9.89 0.55 -15.11
N PHE A 237 9.41 0.28 -13.89
CA PHE A 237 10.13 0.47 -12.63
C PHE A 237 10.44 -0.87 -11.93
N GLU A 238 10.31 -2.01 -12.63
CA GLU A 238 10.88 -3.28 -12.19
C GLU A 238 12.38 -3.29 -12.55
N PRO A 239 13.29 -3.60 -11.60
CA PRO A 239 14.74 -3.56 -11.86
C PRO A 239 15.26 -4.58 -12.89
N ASP A 240 14.44 -5.54 -13.35
CA ASP A 240 14.93 -6.68 -14.14
C ASP A 240 14.41 -6.76 -15.59
N SER A 241 13.72 -5.76 -16.12
CA SER A 241 13.39 -5.73 -17.56
C SER A 241 14.51 -5.06 -18.37
N GLN A 242 15.68 -5.69 -18.47
CA GLN A 242 16.58 -5.44 -19.61
C GLN A 242 15.93 -6.03 -20.87
N PRO A 243 15.65 -5.24 -21.93
CA PRO A 243 15.37 -5.86 -23.22
C PRO A 243 16.68 -6.45 -23.74
N SER A 244 16.77 -7.78 -23.74
CA SER A 244 17.84 -8.51 -24.41
C SER A 244 17.90 -8.07 -25.88
N ILE A 245 18.99 -7.41 -26.25
CA ILE A 245 19.36 -7.07 -27.62
C ILE A 245 19.80 -8.38 -28.30
N HIS A 246 18.87 -9.29 -28.60
CA HIS A 246 19.08 -10.44 -29.50
C HIS A 246 17.78 -11.27 -29.62
N SER A 247 16.83 -10.77 -30.41
CA SER A 247 15.90 -11.64 -31.14
C SER A 247 15.59 -11.00 -32.49
N LEU A 248 16.52 -11.29 -33.40
CA LEU A 248 16.45 -11.10 -34.83
C LEU A 248 15.16 -11.72 -35.42
N VAL A 249 14.42 -10.99 -36.27
CA VAL A 249 14.41 -11.05 -37.76
C VAL A 249 13.52 -12.18 -38.33
N VAL A 250 12.97 -11.91 -39.53
CA VAL A 250 12.41 -12.81 -40.56
C VAL A 250 10.88 -12.74 -40.71
N THR A 251 10.37 -11.83 -41.58
CA THR A 251 9.58 -12.10 -42.83
C THR A 251 8.07 -11.81 -42.70
N TYR A 252 7.29 -11.29 -43.66
CA TYR A 252 7.40 -11.09 -45.11
C TYR A 252 6.42 -9.99 -45.60
N HIS A 253 6.80 -9.37 -46.73
CA HIS A 253 5.98 -8.83 -47.83
C HIS A 253 5.34 -7.41 -47.78
N GLN A 254 5.95 -6.55 -48.62
CA GLN A 254 5.44 -5.45 -49.47
C GLN A 254 4.10 -5.74 -50.22
N PRO A 255 3.54 -4.81 -51.05
CA PRO A 255 3.46 -3.33 -51.01
C PRO A 255 2.06 -2.77 -51.44
N CYS A 256 1.84 -1.45 -51.33
CA CYS A 256 0.97 -0.55 -52.17
C CYS A 256 0.69 0.74 -51.36
N GLN A 257 0.76 1.99 -51.83
CA GLN A 257 1.12 2.66 -53.10
C GLN A 257 1.89 3.93 -52.72
#